data_AF-A0A256XR05-F1
#
_entry.id   AF-A0A256XR05-F1
#
_cell.length_a   1.000
_cell.length_b   1.000
_cell.length_c   1.000
_cell.angle_alpha   90.00
_cell.angle_beta   90.00
_cell.angle_gamma   90.00
#
_symmetry.space_group_name_H-M   'P 1'
#
loop_
_entity.id
_entity.type
_entity.pdbx_description
1 polymer ?
#
loop_
_entity_poly.entity_id
_entity_poly.type
_entity_poly.pdbx_seq_one_letter_code
_entity_poly.pdbx_strand_id
1 'polypeptide(L)'
;MPCSRIISTSTLIIATLLSKGEGHVFLVEEPEIHMHPAYIKGLAHVLEEMIKERNIQVIAITQSPGLVTAIRDKSSIIGVRKVYKEVEIFASPKLVTETYKPYHDAEGEYLINTLAYELGLSPGYFFFLDAAILVEGESDRILLRHFIDIMRETKRLMYLPRISYDILKYRHDTLKTMLRVLHKMFRIKTFIITDNDEQGRKSAREAMEMGFQENKEVFTLSRKDMLCFIPPEIMYNTLKDIIIEVLGVSLDKLEEIEVKTNTKRNAMEILEEIKEYGMVKNNTDLLRLLIYGVSNKVPEEIMKSRGWRGRDLYHTLKPIIAKRVIKSLKEVPDEIAGILVIIDDNVREVA
;
A
#
# COMPACT_ATOMS: atom_id res chain seq x y z
N MET A 1 -31.89 17.67 38.41
CA MET A 1 -31.68 17.02 37.11
C MET A 1 -30.82 15.78 37.32
N PRO A 2 -31.33 14.56 37.11
CA PRO A 2 -30.52 13.37 37.32
C PRO A 2 -29.64 13.13 36.08
N CYS A 3 -28.32 13.12 36.28
CA CYS A 3 -27.36 12.57 35.33
C CYS A 3 -27.66 11.08 35.16
N SER A 4 -28.21 10.70 34.01
CA SER A 4 -28.25 9.31 33.56
C SER A 4 -26.81 8.80 33.43
N ARG A 5 -26.35 8.01 34.41
CA ARG A 5 -25.13 7.21 34.30
C ARG A 5 -25.36 6.20 33.18
N ILE A 6 -24.85 6.50 31.99
CA ILE A 6 -24.63 5.49 30.97
C ILE A 6 -23.58 4.55 31.57
N ILE A 7 -24.01 3.39 32.06
CA ILE A 7 -23.09 2.31 32.41
C ILE A 7 -22.41 1.94 31.10
N SER A 8 -21.12 2.27 30.97
CA SER A 8 -20.38 1.93 29.76
C SER A 8 -20.34 0.40 29.61
N THR A 9 -20.41 -0.11 28.38
CA THR A 9 -20.33 -1.54 28.05
C THR A 9 -19.13 -2.20 28.73
N SER A 10 -18.01 -1.49 28.79
CA SER A 10 -16.80 -1.90 29.50
C SER A 10 -17.00 -2.12 31.01
N THR A 11 -17.81 -1.28 31.67
CA THR A 11 -18.12 -1.43 33.09
C THR A 11 -18.95 -2.69 33.35
N LEU A 12 -19.88 -3.02 32.44
CA LEU A 12 -20.68 -4.24 32.52
C LEU A 12 -19.82 -5.50 32.32
N ILE A 13 -18.96 -5.50 31.30
CA ILE A 13 -18.02 -6.61 31.04
C ILE A 13 -17.13 -6.86 32.27
N ILE A 14 -16.51 -5.80 32.79
CA ILE A 14 -15.64 -5.88 33.98
C ILE A 14 -16.45 -6.35 35.19
N ALA A 15 -17.64 -5.83 35.44
CA ALA A 15 -18.47 -6.24 36.57
C ALA A 15 -18.89 -7.72 36.48
N THR A 16 -19.24 -8.21 35.28
CA THR A 16 -19.57 -9.63 35.06
C THR A 16 -18.36 -10.53 35.30
N LEU A 17 -17.19 -10.15 34.77
CA LEU A 17 -15.94 -10.88 35.00
C LEU A 17 -15.57 -10.89 36.49
N LEU A 18 -15.73 -9.77 37.20
CA LEU A 18 -15.48 -9.66 38.64
C LEU A 18 -16.45 -10.48 39.51
N SER A 19 -17.68 -10.68 39.05
CA SER A 19 -18.73 -11.39 39.81
C SER A 19 -18.57 -12.91 39.82
N LYS A 20 -17.67 -13.46 39.00
CA LYS A 20 -17.50 -14.89 38.76
C LYS A 20 -16.07 -15.30 39.15
N GLY A 21 -15.96 -16.41 39.88
CA GLY A 21 -14.70 -16.89 40.45
C GLY A 21 -13.81 -17.68 39.49
N GLU A 22 -12.79 -18.34 40.03
CA GLU A 22 -11.81 -19.15 39.28
C GLU A 22 -12.45 -20.23 38.39
N GLY A 23 -11.78 -20.61 37.31
CA GLY A 23 -12.17 -21.73 36.44
C GLY A 23 -13.30 -21.46 35.45
N HIS A 24 -13.72 -20.20 35.31
CA HIS A 24 -14.75 -19.81 34.34
C HIS A 24 -14.15 -19.40 33.00
N VAL A 25 -14.88 -19.69 31.92
CA VAL A 25 -14.58 -19.25 30.55
C VAL A 25 -15.59 -18.18 30.14
N PHE A 26 -15.10 -17.04 29.65
CA PHE A 26 -15.91 -15.94 29.14
C PHE A 26 -15.75 -15.81 27.64
N LEU A 27 -16.87 -15.65 26.94
CA LEU A 27 -16.91 -15.32 25.53
C LEU A 27 -17.37 -13.87 25.42
N VAL A 28 -16.56 -13.01 24.80
CA VAL A 28 -16.86 -11.58 24.68
C VAL A 28 -16.78 -11.18 23.21
N GLU A 29 -17.89 -10.67 22.68
CA GLU A 29 -17.95 -10.14 21.32
C GLU A 29 -17.76 -8.62 21.37
N GLU A 30 -16.80 -8.12 20.60
CA GLU A 30 -16.43 -6.71 20.45
C GLU A 30 -16.37 -5.95 21.79
N PRO A 31 -15.46 -6.33 22.71
CA PRO A 31 -15.38 -5.72 24.04
C PRO A 31 -15.10 -4.21 24.02
N GLU A 32 -14.56 -3.70 22.92
CA GLU A 32 -14.26 -2.30 22.66
C GLU A 32 -15.42 -1.52 22.02
N ILE A 33 -16.55 -2.16 21.71
CA ILE A 33 -17.66 -1.50 21.02
C ILE A 33 -18.14 -0.27 21.81
N HIS A 34 -18.34 0.84 21.11
CA HIS A 34 -18.68 2.15 21.67
C HIS A 34 -17.61 2.80 22.59
N MET A 35 -16.39 2.28 22.64
CA MET A 35 -15.30 2.93 23.37
C MET A 35 -14.56 3.96 22.52
N HIS A 36 -14.21 5.09 23.14
CA HIS A 36 -13.29 6.04 22.52
C HIS A 36 -11.90 5.40 22.34
N PRO A 37 -11.19 5.63 21.21
CA PRO A 37 -9.89 5.00 20.92
C PRO A 37 -8.85 5.12 22.04
N ALA A 38 -8.86 6.25 22.77
CA ALA A 38 -7.95 6.49 23.90
C ALA A 38 -8.11 5.46 25.05
N TYR A 39 -9.29 4.84 25.22
CA TYR A 39 -9.57 3.91 26.31
C TYR A 39 -9.36 2.44 25.94
N ILE A 40 -9.22 2.10 24.66
CA ILE A 40 -9.04 0.71 24.19
C ILE A 40 -7.77 0.09 24.79
N LYS A 41 -6.70 0.87 24.94
CA LYS A 41 -5.46 0.41 25.59
C LYS A 41 -5.66 0.09 27.06
N GLY A 42 -6.47 0.90 27.76
CA GLY A 42 -6.82 0.65 29.16
C GLY A 42 -7.66 -0.61 29.31
N LEU A 43 -8.62 -0.83 28.42
CA LEU A 43 -9.43 -2.06 28.40
C LEU A 43 -8.54 -3.31 28.22
N ALA A 44 -7.65 -3.30 27.23
CA ALA A 44 -6.73 -4.42 27.00
C ALA A 44 -5.91 -4.75 28.25
N HIS A 45 -5.38 -3.72 28.91
CA HIS A 45 -4.58 -3.88 30.11
C HIS A 45 -5.38 -4.48 31.26
N VAL A 46 -6.58 -3.95 31.53
CA VAL A 46 -7.46 -4.45 32.60
C VAL A 46 -7.87 -5.89 32.34
N LEU A 47 -8.21 -6.25 31.09
CA LEU A 47 -8.56 -7.63 30.74
C LEU A 47 -7.39 -8.59 31.01
N GLU A 48 -6.17 -8.24 30.59
CA GLU A 48 -4.98 -9.07 30.83
C GLU A 48 -4.65 -9.25 32.32
N GLU A 49 -4.80 -8.19 33.12
CA GLU A 49 -4.60 -8.27 34.57
C GLU A 49 -5.65 -9.16 35.23
N MET A 50 -6.92 -8.99 34.87
CA MET A 50 -8.02 -9.80 35.41
C MET A 50 -7.87 -11.28 35.08
N ILE A 51 -7.48 -11.62 33.85
CA ILE A 51 -7.21 -12.99 33.41
C ILE A 51 -6.17 -13.65 34.33
N LYS A 52 -5.08 -12.93 34.63
CA LYS A 52 -3.98 -13.42 35.47
C LYS A 52 -4.38 -13.52 36.95
N GLU A 53 -4.98 -12.47 37.50
CA GLU A 53 -5.30 -12.39 38.93
C GLU A 53 -6.44 -13.31 39.37
N ARG A 54 -7.34 -13.68 38.45
CA ARG A 54 -8.54 -14.47 38.76
C ARG A 54 -8.51 -15.87 38.18
N ASN A 55 -7.45 -16.23 37.46
CA ASN A 55 -7.32 -17.53 36.80
C ASN A 55 -8.58 -17.89 35.98
N ILE A 56 -9.02 -16.92 35.15
CA ILE A 56 -10.17 -17.04 34.25
C ILE A 56 -9.69 -17.07 32.81
N GLN A 57 -10.43 -17.73 31.92
CA GLN A 57 -10.15 -17.73 30.48
C GLN A 57 -11.10 -16.77 29.78
N VAL A 58 -10.58 -15.89 28.92
CA VAL A 58 -11.39 -15.00 28.08
C VAL A 58 -11.09 -15.30 26.62
N ILE A 59 -12.13 -15.57 25.84
CA ILE A 59 -12.08 -15.64 24.38
C ILE A 59 -12.83 -14.42 23.86
N ALA A 60 -12.09 -13.48 23.28
CA ALA A 60 -12.63 -12.26 22.73
C ALA A 60 -12.62 -12.28 21.20
N ILE A 61 -13.70 -11.81 20.58
CA ILE A 61 -13.80 -11.56 19.14
C ILE A 61 -13.75 -10.05 18.95
N THR A 62 -12.90 -9.55 18.06
CA THR A 62 -12.71 -8.11 17.86
C THR A 62 -12.49 -7.79 16.39
N GLN A 63 -13.03 -6.64 15.97
CA GLN A 63 -12.76 -6.02 14.67
C GLN A 63 -11.83 -4.80 14.79
N SER A 64 -11.21 -4.59 15.96
CA SER A 64 -10.41 -3.39 16.25
C SER A 64 -8.91 -3.65 16.07
N PRO A 65 -8.26 -3.01 15.08
CA PRO A 65 -6.80 -2.97 15.00
C PRO A 65 -6.17 -2.41 16.28
N GLY A 66 -6.86 -1.49 16.95
CA GLY A 66 -6.42 -0.85 18.19
C GLY A 66 -6.34 -1.84 19.34
N LEU A 67 -7.35 -2.69 19.51
CA LEU A 67 -7.38 -3.70 20.58
C LEU A 67 -6.31 -4.76 20.34
N VAL A 68 -6.24 -5.32 19.12
CA VAL A 68 -5.22 -6.28 18.71
C VAL A 68 -3.81 -5.74 18.96
N THR A 69 -3.58 -4.46 18.68
CA THR A 69 -2.30 -3.79 18.93
C THR A 69 -2.03 -3.60 20.42
N ALA A 70 -3.05 -3.36 21.24
CA ALA A 70 -2.92 -3.07 22.66
C ALA A 70 -2.66 -4.30 23.55
N ILE A 71 -3.10 -5.50 23.14
CA ILE A 71 -2.81 -6.76 23.85
C ILE A 71 -1.29 -6.96 23.91
N ARG A 72 -0.74 -7.23 25.09
CA ARG A 72 0.70 -7.43 25.32
C ARG A 72 1.12 -8.85 24.95
N ASP A 73 0.34 -9.85 25.35
CA ASP A 73 0.61 -11.23 24.97
C ASP A 73 0.16 -11.50 23.54
N LYS A 74 1.05 -11.23 22.58
CA LYS A 74 0.78 -11.42 21.14
C LYS A 74 0.54 -12.88 20.75
N SER A 75 1.07 -13.84 21.52
CA SER A 75 0.90 -15.27 21.25
C SER A 75 -0.55 -15.75 21.39
N SER A 76 -1.35 -15.00 22.14
CA SER A 76 -2.79 -15.24 22.35
C SER A 76 -3.66 -14.87 21.15
N ILE A 77 -3.13 -14.12 20.18
CA ILE A 77 -3.90 -13.57 19.06
C ILE A 77 -3.96 -14.60 17.92
N ILE A 78 -5.19 -14.94 17.53
CA ILE A 78 -5.48 -15.86 16.43
C ILE A 78 -6.22 -15.10 15.34
N GLY A 79 -5.66 -15.09 14.14
CA GLY A 79 -6.34 -14.59 12.96
C GLY A 79 -7.26 -15.65 12.38
N VAL A 80 -8.43 -15.22 11.90
CA VAL A 80 -9.45 -16.10 11.32
C VAL A 80 -9.89 -15.50 9.99
N ARG A 81 -9.83 -16.29 8.90
CA ARG A 81 -10.25 -15.88 7.57
C ARG A 81 -11.07 -16.96 6.89
N LYS A 82 -11.94 -16.56 5.98
CA LYS A 82 -12.61 -17.47 5.06
C LYS A 82 -11.75 -17.64 3.82
N VAL A 83 -11.54 -18.88 3.39
CA VAL A 83 -10.77 -19.22 2.20
C VAL A 83 -11.49 -20.30 1.40
N TYR A 84 -11.39 -20.26 0.08
CA TYR A 84 -11.83 -21.37 -0.75
C TYR A 84 -10.69 -22.40 -0.84
N LYS A 85 -10.97 -23.65 -0.48
CA LYS A 85 -10.03 -24.77 -0.66
C LYS A 85 -10.63 -25.81 -1.58
N GLU A 86 -9.80 -26.34 -2.46
CA GLU A 86 -10.07 -27.61 -3.13
C GLU A 86 -10.10 -28.68 -2.05
N VAL A 87 -11.21 -29.40 -1.96
CA VAL A 87 -11.39 -30.50 -1.03
C VAL A 87 -11.60 -31.72 -1.90
N GLU A 88 -10.72 -32.72 -1.79
CA GLU A 88 -10.66 -33.90 -2.70
C GLU A 88 -12.01 -34.59 -2.94
N ILE A 89 -12.93 -34.47 -1.98
CA ILE A 89 -14.26 -35.12 -2.01
C ILE A 89 -15.27 -34.32 -2.84
N PHE A 90 -15.03 -33.03 -3.10
CA PHE A 90 -15.97 -32.14 -3.78
C PHE A 90 -15.43 -31.69 -5.15
N ALA A 91 -16.28 -31.76 -6.17
CA ALA A 91 -15.97 -31.30 -7.53
C ALA A 91 -15.87 -29.75 -7.67
N SER A 92 -15.90 -29.02 -6.56
CA SER A 92 -15.80 -27.55 -6.53
C SER A 92 -15.16 -27.09 -5.23
N PRO A 93 -14.36 -26.00 -5.26
CA PRO A 93 -13.80 -25.41 -4.05
C PRO A 93 -14.89 -25.08 -3.02
N LYS A 94 -14.62 -25.38 -1.75
CA LYS A 94 -15.52 -25.07 -0.64
C LYS A 94 -14.96 -23.95 0.21
N LEU A 95 -15.86 -23.08 0.66
CA LEU A 95 -15.56 -22.05 1.63
C LEU A 95 -15.28 -22.71 2.98
N VAL A 96 -14.07 -22.55 3.49
CA VAL A 96 -13.63 -23.07 4.79
C VAL A 96 -13.09 -21.94 5.66
N THR A 97 -13.18 -22.11 6.97
CA THR A 97 -12.55 -21.22 7.94
C THR A 97 -11.11 -21.66 8.16
N GLU A 98 -10.16 -20.78 7.90
CA GLU A 98 -8.75 -20.97 8.20
C GLU A 98 -8.32 -20.09 9.35
N THR A 99 -7.58 -20.67 10.30
CA THR A 99 -6.98 -19.94 11.41
C THR A 99 -5.47 -19.83 11.21
N TYR A 100 -4.89 -18.69 11.57
CA TYR A 100 -3.45 -18.47 11.53
C TYR A 100 -2.96 -17.75 12.79
N LYS A 101 -1.69 -17.97 13.16
CA LYS A 101 -1.04 -17.36 14.31
C LYS A 101 0.20 -16.60 13.81
N PRO A 102 0.10 -15.29 13.55
CA PRO A 102 1.21 -14.55 12.97
C PRO A 102 2.37 -14.40 13.97
N TYR A 103 2.06 -14.28 15.26
CA TYR A 103 3.02 -14.15 16.38
C TYR A 103 3.41 -15.52 16.96
N HIS A 104 4.00 -16.38 16.14
CA HIS A 104 4.40 -17.73 16.54
C HIS A 104 5.77 -17.78 17.22
N ASP A 105 6.67 -16.85 16.88
CA ASP A 105 7.99 -16.71 17.45
C ASP A 105 8.42 -15.23 17.56
N ALA A 106 9.52 -14.99 18.27
CA ALA A 106 10.05 -13.64 18.50
C ALA A 106 10.53 -12.96 17.20
N GLU A 107 11.04 -13.74 16.23
CA GLU A 107 11.45 -13.21 14.93
C GLU A 107 10.25 -12.66 14.15
N GLY A 108 9.16 -13.43 14.09
CA GLY A 108 7.91 -13.04 13.45
C GLY A 108 7.33 -11.78 14.07
N GLU A 109 7.27 -11.70 15.40
CA GLU A 109 6.81 -10.48 16.08
C GLU A 109 7.68 -9.26 15.71
N TYR A 110 9.01 -9.42 15.71
CA TYR A 110 9.93 -8.36 15.31
C TYR A 110 9.70 -7.89 13.87
N LEU A 111 9.53 -8.82 12.93
CA LEU A 111 9.27 -8.51 11.52
C LEU A 111 7.96 -7.75 11.33
N ILE A 112 6.88 -8.18 12.01
CA ILE A 112 5.57 -7.53 11.95
C ILE A 112 5.67 -6.09 12.48
N ASN A 113 6.28 -5.91 13.65
CA ASN A 113 6.40 -4.60 14.28
C ASN A 113 7.28 -3.65 13.46
N THR A 114 8.39 -4.16 12.92
CA THR A 114 9.29 -3.38 12.04
C THR A 114 8.56 -2.94 10.78
N LEU A 115 7.87 -3.85 10.10
CA LEU A 115 7.11 -3.52 8.89
C LEU A 115 5.99 -2.52 9.18
N ALA A 116 5.22 -2.73 10.25
CA ALA A 116 4.18 -1.80 10.66
C ALA A 116 4.74 -0.39 10.89
N TYR A 117 5.87 -0.28 11.59
CA TYR A 117 6.54 0.98 11.84
C TYR A 117 7.02 1.66 10.54
N GLU A 118 7.67 0.93 9.63
CA GLU A 118 8.14 1.47 8.34
C GLU A 118 6.99 2.00 7.48
N LEU A 119 5.82 1.35 7.54
CA LEU A 119 4.62 1.76 6.81
C LEU A 119 3.82 2.85 7.54
N GLY A 120 4.15 3.18 8.80
CA GLY A 120 3.37 4.09 9.63
C GLY A 120 2.01 3.53 10.05
N LEU A 121 1.90 2.21 10.16
CA LEU A 121 0.69 1.46 10.47
C LEU A 121 0.78 0.84 11.87
N SER A 122 -0.36 0.40 12.41
CA SER A 122 -0.36 -0.44 13.61
C SER A 122 -0.21 -1.92 13.21
N PRO A 123 0.45 -2.77 14.01
CA PRO A 123 0.54 -4.20 13.74
C PRO A 123 -0.82 -4.88 13.56
N GLY A 124 -1.84 -4.42 14.30
CA GLY A 124 -3.21 -4.92 14.20
C GLY A 124 -3.85 -4.66 12.83
N TYR A 125 -3.37 -3.70 12.05
CA TYR A 125 -3.91 -3.37 10.72
C TYR A 125 -3.93 -4.57 9.79
N PHE A 126 -2.88 -5.39 9.80
CA PHE A 126 -2.73 -6.52 8.87
C PHE A 126 -3.79 -7.63 9.06
N PHE A 127 -4.41 -7.74 10.24
CA PHE A 127 -5.52 -8.68 10.45
C PHE A 127 -6.77 -8.33 9.67
N PHE A 128 -6.94 -7.05 9.31
CA PHE A 128 -8.15 -6.51 8.69
C PHE A 128 -7.93 -6.12 7.23
N LEU A 129 -6.77 -6.45 6.66
CA LEU A 129 -6.45 -6.22 5.26
C LEU A 129 -6.69 -7.51 4.46
N ASP A 130 -7.58 -7.50 3.48
CA ASP A 130 -7.91 -8.67 2.65
C ASP A 130 -6.94 -8.82 1.48
N ALA A 131 -6.56 -7.70 0.87
CA ALA A 131 -5.60 -7.65 -0.22
C ALA A 131 -4.54 -6.55 -0.07
N ALA A 132 -3.32 -6.83 -0.53
CA ALA A 132 -2.24 -5.87 -0.61
C ALA A 132 -1.69 -5.83 -2.05
N ILE A 133 -1.62 -4.63 -2.63
CA ILE A 133 -0.98 -4.41 -3.95
C ILE A 133 0.35 -3.71 -3.71
N LEU A 134 1.44 -4.40 -4.01
CA LEU A 134 2.81 -3.94 -3.80
C LEU A 134 3.33 -3.24 -5.06
N VAL A 135 3.84 -2.02 -4.88
CA VAL A 135 4.42 -1.19 -5.95
C VAL A 135 5.78 -0.62 -5.53
N GLU A 136 6.66 -0.32 -6.49
CA GLU A 136 8.03 0.15 -6.21
C GLU A 136 8.07 1.61 -5.70
N GLY A 137 7.26 2.48 -6.32
CA GLY A 137 7.34 3.92 -6.11
C GLY A 137 6.07 4.55 -5.55
N GLU A 138 6.26 5.72 -4.94
CA GLU A 138 5.14 6.58 -4.53
C GLU A 138 4.35 7.12 -5.73
N SER A 139 5.01 7.37 -6.87
CA SER A 139 4.33 7.73 -8.12
C SER A 139 3.33 6.67 -8.55
N ASP A 140 3.73 5.40 -8.46
CA ASP A 140 2.95 4.27 -8.93
C ASP A 140 1.77 4.04 -7.99
N ARG A 141 2.00 4.18 -6.68
CA ARG A 141 0.92 4.17 -5.67
C ARG A 141 -0.14 5.23 -5.95
N ILE A 142 0.26 6.45 -6.31
CA ILE A 142 -0.65 7.57 -6.62
C ILE A 142 -1.45 7.28 -7.90
N LEU A 143 -0.75 6.87 -8.97
CA LEU A 143 -1.38 6.59 -10.26
C LEU A 143 -2.32 5.39 -10.16
N LEU A 144 -1.88 4.29 -9.55
CA LEU A 144 -2.67 3.07 -9.42
C LEU A 144 -3.94 3.30 -8.60
N ARG A 145 -3.86 4.11 -7.53
CA ARG A 145 -5.04 4.51 -6.76
C ARG A 145 -6.04 5.25 -7.62
N HIS A 146 -5.58 6.23 -8.40
CA HIS A 146 -6.42 6.99 -9.33
C HIS A 146 -7.05 6.10 -10.42
N PHE A 147 -6.29 5.14 -10.96
CA PHE A 147 -6.81 4.18 -11.94
C PHE A 147 -7.88 3.27 -11.35
N ILE A 148 -7.69 2.78 -10.13
CA ILE A 148 -8.72 2.00 -9.42
C ILE A 148 -9.98 2.85 -9.20
N ASP A 149 -9.84 4.13 -8.83
CA ASP A 149 -10.98 5.04 -8.66
C ASP A 149 -11.76 5.23 -9.97
N ILE A 150 -11.08 5.49 -11.11
CA ILE A 150 -11.73 5.57 -12.44
C ILE A 150 -12.45 4.26 -12.78
N MET A 151 -11.80 3.12 -12.57
CA MET A 151 -12.40 1.83 -12.92
C MET A 151 -13.56 1.44 -11.99
N ARG A 152 -13.52 1.87 -10.72
CA ARG A 152 -14.64 1.73 -9.79
C ARG A 152 -15.84 2.56 -10.26
N GLU A 153 -15.62 3.82 -10.63
CA GLU A 153 -16.69 4.72 -11.11
C GLU A 153 -17.31 4.22 -12.42
N THR A 154 -16.50 3.66 -13.31
CA THR A 154 -16.96 3.06 -14.57
C THR A 154 -17.46 1.62 -14.40
N LYS A 155 -17.54 1.09 -13.17
CA LYS A 155 -18.03 -0.26 -12.83
C LYS A 155 -17.28 -1.39 -13.55
N ARG A 156 -16.00 -1.19 -13.85
CA ARG A 156 -15.09 -2.19 -14.44
C ARG A 156 -14.41 -3.07 -13.38
N LEU A 157 -14.49 -2.69 -12.10
CA LEU A 157 -14.05 -3.49 -10.96
C LEU A 157 -15.26 -3.84 -10.09
N MET A 158 -15.48 -5.13 -9.86
CA MET A 158 -16.65 -5.64 -9.14
C MET A 158 -16.32 -6.01 -7.69
N TYR A 159 -15.12 -6.55 -7.44
CA TYR A 159 -14.77 -7.22 -6.18
C TYR A 159 -13.76 -6.42 -5.34
N LEU A 160 -12.69 -5.92 -5.94
CA LEU A 160 -11.64 -5.15 -5.26
C LEU A 160 -12.20 -3.94 -4.48
N PRO A 161 -13.17 -3.15 -5.00
CA PRO A 161 -13.76 -2.05 -4.25
C PRO A 161 -14.64 -2.47 -3.06
N ARG A 162 -14.94 -3.76 -2.90
CA ARG A 162 -15.83 -4.31 -1.83
C ARG A 162 -15.07 -4.92 -0.67
N ILE A 163 -13.75 -5.08 -0.80
CA ILE A 163 -12.89 -5.67 0.22
C ILE A 163 -11.98 -4.62 0.84
N SER A 164 -11.37 -4.96 1.97
CA SER A 164 -10.33 -4.14 2.57
C SER A 164 -9.02 -4.35 1.81
N TYR A 165 -8.57 -3.37 1.03
CA TYR A 165 -7.28 -3.44 0.34
C TYR A 165 -6.45 -2.18 0.53
N ASP A 166 -5.14 -2.31 0.31
CA ASP A 166 -4.23 -1.17 0.29
C ASP A 166 -3.14 -1.34 -0.76
N ILE A 167 -2.60 -0.21 -1.19
CA ILE A 167 -1.49 -0.14 -2.14
C ILE A 167 -0.24 0.26 -1.35
N LEU A 168 0.63 -0.72 -1.09
CA LEU A 168 1.80 -0.56 -0.25
C LEU A 168 3.04 -0.42 -1.12
N LYS A 169 3.87 0.58 -0.80
CA LYS A 169 5.16 0.73 -1.45
C LYS A 169 6.18 -0.21 -0.83
N TYR A 170 7.05 -0.79 -1.65
CA TYR A 170 8.20 -1.55 -1.18
C TYR A 170 9.49 -0.96 -1.73
N ARG A 171 10.59 -1.21 -1.02
CA ARG A 171 11.95 -1.06 -1.57
C ARG A 171 12.45 -2.46 -1.93
N HIS A 172 13.40 -2.57 -2.86
CA HIS A 172 13.89 -3.88 -3.30
C HIS A 172 14.35 -4.77 -2.14
N ASP A 173 14.94 -4.19 -1.09
CA ASP A 173 15.39 -4.89 0.11
C ASP A 173 14.26 -5.31 1.07
N THR A 174 13.09 -4.69 0.98
CA THR A 174 11.95 -4.97 1.88
C THR A 174 10.91 -5.92 1.28
N LEU A 175 10.95 -6.18 -0.03
CA LEU A 175 9.94 -7.01 -0.71
C LEU A 175 9.78 -8.38 -0.05
N LYS A 176 10.87 -9.12 0.17
CA LYS A 176 10.82 -10.45 0.79
C LYS A 176 10.19 -10.43 2.19
N THR A 177 10.51 -9.40 2.98
CA THR A 177 9.93 -9.20 4.31
C THR A 177 8.43 -8.92 4.21
N MET A 178 8.01 -8.06 3.28
CA MET A 178 6.60 -7.76 3.05
C MET A 178 5.83 -9.00 2.61
N LEU A 179 6.36 -9.79 1.67
CA LEU A 179 5.74 -11.04 1.22
C LEU A 179 5.67 -12.07 2.35
N ARG A 180 6.70 -12.18 3.19
CA ARG A 180 6.67 -13.06 4.38
C ARG A 180 5.57 -12.64 5.35
N VAL A 181 5.50 -11.34 5.71
CA VAL A 181 4.51 -10.85 6.67
C VAL A 181 3.10 -10.92 6.07
N LEU A 182 2.84 -10.26 4.95
CA LEU A 182 1.49 -10.10 4.40
C LEU A 182 0.91 -11.45 3.93
N HIS A 183 1.64 -12.16 3.06
CA HIS A 183 1.12 -13.39 2.45
C HIS A 183 1.28 -14.61 3.37
N LYS A 184 2.49 -14.87 3.90
CA LYS A 184 2.72 -16.10 4.68
C LYS A 184 2.16 -16.02 6.10
N MET A 185 2.38 -14.92 6.81
CA MET A 185 1.99 -14.81 8.23
C MET A 185 0.53 -14.36 8.41
N PHE A 186 0.06 -13.40 7.61
CA PHE A 186 -1.30 -12.85 7.72
C PHE A 186 -2.32 -13.41 6.72
N ARG A 187 -1.89 -14.24 5.76
CA ARG A 187 -2.76 -14.84 4.73
C ARG A 187 -3.49 -13.80 3.88
N ILE A 188 -2.86 -12.66 3.64
CA ILE A 188 -3.39 -11.57 2.82
C ILE A 188 -3.14 -11.90 1.35
N LYS A 189 -4.16 -11.74 0.49
CA LYS A 189 -3.97 -11.86 -0.97
C LYS A 189 -3.01 -10.76 -1.41
N THR A 190 -1.87 -11.13 -1.97
CA THR A 190 -0.79 -10.18 -2.25
C THR A 190 -0.49 -10.17 -3.74
N PHE A 191 -0.51 -8.98 -4.33
CA PHE A 191 -0.20 -8.74 -5.74
C PHE A 191 1.03 -7.84 -5.82
N ILE A 192 1.88 -8.06 -6.82
CA ILE A 192 3.14 -7.33 -7.00
C ILE A 192 3.12 -6.75 -8.42
N ILE A 193 3.28 -5.44 -8.53
CA ILE A 193 3.44 -4.75 -9.81
C ILE A 193 4.85 -4.16 -9.84
N THR A 194 5.64 -4.56 -10.84
CA THR A 194 7.04 -4.16 -10.99
C THR A 194 7.27 -3.38 -12.27
N ASP A 195 8.22 -2.46 -12.22
CA ASP A 195 8.73 -1.72 -13.37
C ASP A 195 9.52 -2.67 -14.31
N ASN A 196 9.65 -2.31 -15.59
CA ASN A 196 10.42 -3.12 -16.56
C ASN A 196 11.90 -2.74 -16.62
N ASP A 197 12.47 -2.32 -15.51
CA ASP A 197 13.91 -2.10 -15.40
C ASP A 197 14.61 -3.32 -14.78
N GLU A 198 15.94 -3.22 -14.58
CA GLU A 198 16.70 -4.32 -13.99
C GLU A 198 16.24 -4.64 -12.56
N GLN A 199 15.88 -3.62 -11.79
CA GLN A 199 15.51 -3.78 -10.39
C GLN A 199 14.10 -4.36 -10.27
N GLY A 200 13.15 -3.86 -11.06
CA GLY A 200 11.78 -4.40 -11.10
C GLY A 200 11.74 -5.85 -11.56
N ARG A 201 12.50 -6.22 -12.61
CA ARG A 201 12.64 -7.62 -13.03
C ARG A 201 13.26 -8.51 -11.95
N LYS A 202 14.19 -7.98 -11.15
CA LYS A 202 14.75 -8.72 -10.01
C LYS A 202 13.68 -8.94 -8.94
N SER A 203 12.92 -7.91 -8.60
CA SER A 203 11.79 -8.02 -7.66
C SER A 203 10.73 -9.02 -8.12
N ALA A 204 10.39 -9.05 -9.41
CA ALA A 204 9.47 -10.04 -9.97
C ALA A 204 10.01 -11.47 -9.80
N ARG A 205 11.30 -11.71 -10.10
CA ARG A 205 11.94 -13.02 -9.88
C ARG A 205 11.93 -13.43 -8.42
N GLU A 206 12.25 -12.52 -7.51
CA GLU A 206 12.22 -12.80 -6.07
C GLU A 206 10.81 -13.17 -5.58
N ALA A 207 9.75 -12.53 -6.10
CA ALA A 207 8.38 -12.92 -5.79
C ALA A 207 8.05 -14.32 -6.35
N MET A 208 8.45 -14.62 -7.58
CA MET A 208 8.25 -15.95 -8.18
C MET A 208 8.99 -17.06 -7.41
N GLU A 209 10.23 -16.80 -6.95
CA GLU A 209 10.98 -17.71 -6.07
C GLU A 209 10.25 -17.98 -4.74
N MET A 210 9.42 -17.04 -4.29
CA MET A 210 8.59 -17.20 -3.08
C MET A 210 7.26 -17.92 -3.33
N GLY A 211 6.98 -18.32 -4.57
CA GLY A 211 5.82 -19.13 -4.96
C GLY A 211 4.67 -18.36 -5.62
N PHE A 212 4.86 -17.09 -5.94
CA PHE A 212 3.84 -16.27 -6.61
C PHE A 212 3.81 -16.53 -8.12
N GLN A 213 2.61 -16.47 -8.72
CA GLN A 213 2.40 -16.77 -10.14
C GLN A 213 2.50 -15.52 -11.01
N GLU A 214 3.31 -15.59 -12.07
CA GLU A 214 3.40 -14.55 -13.11
C GLU A 214 2.06 -14.40 -13.85
N ASN A 215 1.68 -13.16 -14.19
CA ASN A 215 0.42 -12.80 -14.85
C ASN A 215 -0.85 -13.14 -14.04
N LYS A 216 -0.70 -13.40 -12.74
CA LYS A 216 -1.81 -13.62 -11.82
C LYS A 216 -1.62 -12.87 -10.51
N GLU A 217 -0.43 -12.96 -9.93
CA GLU A 217 -0.05 -12.27 -8.70
C GLU A 217 1.13 -11.35 -8.91
N VAL A 218 2.05 -11.68 -9.84
CA VAL A 218 3.19 -10.85 -10.23
C VAL A 218 2.96 -10.30 -11.63
N PHE A 219 3.05 -8.98 -11.77
CA PHE A 219 2.87 -8.26 -13.03
C PHE A 219 4.09 -7.38 -13.28
N THR A 220 4.85 -7.68 -14.34
CA THR A 220 5.89 -6.77 -14.83
C THR A 220 5.29 -5.90 -15.91
N LEU A 221 5.40 -4.58 -15.77
CA LEU A 221 4.91 -3.64 -16.77
C LEU A 221 5.65 -3.83 -18.11
N SER A 222 5.01 -3.49 -19.23
CA SER A 222 5.67 -3.50 -20.54
C SER A 222 6.62 -2.32 -20.72
N ARG A 223 6.26 -1.18 -20.11
CA ARG A 223 7.04 0.07 -20.13
C ARG A 223 7.96 0.16 -18.93
N LYS A 224 8.91 1.09 -19.02
CA LYS A 224 9.90 1.32 -17.97
C LYS A 224 9.26 1.50 -16.59
N ASP A 225 8.25 2.36 -16.49
CA ASP A 225 7.53 2.62 -15.25
C ASP A 225 6.09 3.06 -15.52
N MET A 226 5.28 3.22 -14.46
CA MET A 226 3.87 3.58 -14.59
C MET A 226 3.65 4.98 -15.20
N LEU A 227 4.60 5.92 -15.05
CA LEU A 227 4.52 7.25 -15.66
C LEU A 227 4.65 7.20 -17.18
N CYS A 228 5.32 6.17 -17.71
CA CYS A 228 5.44 5.98 -19.16
C CYS A 228 4.11 5.66 -19.84
N PHE A 229 3.04 5.33 -19.10
CA PHE A 229 1.70 5.10 -19.66
C PHE A 229 0.87 6.38 -19.79
N ILE A 230 1.37 7.51 -19.31
CA ILE A 230 0.66 8.79 -19.41
C ILE A 230 0.68 9.28 -20.86
N PRO A 231 -0.47 9.73 -21.41
CA PRO A 231 -0.52 10.30 -22.75
C PRO A 231 0.50 11.43 -22.95
N PRO A 232 1.24 11.47 -24.07
CA PRO A 232 2.30 12.45 -24.32
C PRO A 232 1.87 13.91 -24.12
N GLU A 233 0.67 14.28 -24.58
CA GLU A 233 0.14 15.64 -24.43
C GLU A 233 -0.12 16.03 -22.97
N ILE A 234 -0.67 15.11 -22.17
CA ILE A 234 -0.90 15.35 -20.73
C ILE A 234 0.44 15.50 -20.01
N MET A 235 1.41 14.64 -20.34
CA MET A 235 2.74 14.69 -19.75
C MET A 235 3.45 16.00 -20.11
N TYR A 236 3.44 16.41 -21.37
CA TYR A 236 4.03 17.66 -21.85
C TYR A 236 3.48 18.87 -21.08
N ASN A 237 2.15 19.03 -21.03
CA ASN A 237 1.52 20.14 -20.32
C ASN A 237 1.86 20.11 -18.82
N THR A 238 1.84 18.92 -18.20
CA THR A 238 2.19 18.76 -16.79
C THR A 238 3.63 19.15 -16.50
N LEU A 239 4.58 18.74 -17.35
CA LEU A 239 5.99 19.08 -17.19
C LEU A 239 6.24 20.57 -17.38
N LYS A 240 5.58 21.21 -18.36
CA LYS A 240 5.61 22.65 -18.56
C LYS A 240 5.20 23.40 -17.29
N ASP A 241 4.08 23.02 -16.68
CA ASP A 241 3.60 23.64 -15.45
C ASP A 241 4.55 23.38 -14.27
N ILE A 242 5.15 22.18 -14.18
CA ILE A 242 6.12 21.85 -13.12
C ILE A 242 7.39 22.66 -13.28
N ILE A 243 7.91 22.81 -14.49
CA ILE A 243 9.13 23.59 -14.75
C ILE A 243 8.93 25.05 -14.30
N ILE A 244 7.76 25.63 -14.60
CA ILE A 244 7.44 27.02 -14.24
C ILE A 244 7.17 27.14 -12.74
N GLU A 245 6.19 26.39 -12.22
CA GLU A 245 5.64 26.62 -10.89
C GLU A 245 6.41 25.91 -9.76
N VAL A 246 7.04 24.78 -10.07
CA VAL A 246 7.74 23.95 -9.09
C VAL A 246 9.24 24.19 -9.14
N LEU A 247 9.82 24.27 -10.34
CA LEU A 247 11.25 24.48 -10.52
C LEU A 247 11.62 25.97 -10.65
N GLY A 248 10.67 26.87 -10.89
CA GLY A 248 10.93 28.30 -11.03
C GLY A 248 11.76 28.66 -12.25
N VAL A 249 11.72 27.83 -13.30
CA VAL A 249 12.47 28.04 -14.54
C VAL A 249 11.51 28.51 -15.64
N SER A 250 11.83 29.62 -16.29
CA SER A 250 11.04 30.13 -17.42
C SER A 250 11.27 29.29 -18.68
N LEU A 251 10.29 29.23 -19.57
CA LEU A 251 10.37 28.43 -20.79
C LEU A 251 11.44 28.94 -21.75
N ASP A 252 11.62 30.26 -21.85
CA ASP A 252 12.65 30.86 -22.72
C ASP A 252 14.07 30.39 -22.32
N LYS A 253 14.29 30.12 -21.03
CA LYS A 253 15.57 29.59 -20.54
C LYS A 253 15.80 28.14 -20.95
N LEU A 254 14.77 27.39 -21.34
CA LEU A 254 14.94 25.99 -21.76
C LEU A 254 15.69 25.87 -23.08
N GLU A 255 15.57 26.86 -23.96
CA GLU A 255 16.30 26.92 -25.24
C GLU A 255 17.81 27.10 -25.02
N GLU A 256 18.20 27.75 -23.91
CA GLU A 256 19.60 28.00 -23.55
C GLU A 256 20.26 26.85 -22.76
N ILE A 257 19.47 25.87 -22.29
CA ILE A 257 19.97 24.77 -21.46
C ILE A 257 20.42 23.62 -22.36
N GLU A 258 21.73 23.51 -22.59
CA GLU A 258 22.31 22.34 -23.25
C GLU A 258 22.15 21.09 -22.37
N VAL A 259 21.52 20.05 -22.94
CA VAL A 259 21.38 18.73 -22.34
C VAL A 259 22.51 17.85 -22.83
N LYS A 260 23.21 17.18 -21.90
CA LYS A 260 24.31 16.27 -22.25
C LYS A 260 23.77 15.04 -22.98
N THR A 261 23.80 15.04 -24.30
CA THR A 261 23.55 13.87 -25.15
C THR A 261 24.62 13.73 -26.23
N ASN A 262 24.63 12.63 -26.99
CA ASN A 262 25.56 12.42 -28.10
C ASN A 262 25.41 13.47 -29.22
N THR A 263 24.26 14.14 -29.28
CA THR A 263 23.97 15.29 -30.13
C THR A 263 23.78 16.54 -29.27
N LYS A 264 24.15 17.72 -29.78
CA LYS A 264 23.80 18.98 -29.12
C LYS A 264 22.28 19.12 -29.14
N ARG A 265 21.65 19.07 -27.97
CA ARG A 265 20.22 19.28 -27.78
C ARG A 265 19.97 20.21 -26.61
N ASN A 266 18.91 21.01 -26.68
CA ASN A 266 18.48 21.85 -25.57
C ASN A 266 17.28 21.25 -24.81
N ALA A 267 16.97 21.80 -23.64
CA ALA A 267 15.89 21.27 -22.79
C ALA A 267 14.50 21.44 -23.42
N MET A 268 14.30 22.48 -24.24
CA MET A 268 13.03 22.70 -24.96
C MET A 268 12.80 21.63 -26.02
N GLU A 269 13.84 21.27 -26.77
CA GLU A 269 13.78 20.17 -27.75
C GLU A 269 13.43 18.85 -27.08
N ILE A 270 14.02 18.54 -25.91
CA ILE A 270 13.65 17.32 -25.15
C ILE A 270 12.19 17.38 -24.69
N LEU A 271 11.69 18.54 -24.27
CA LEU A 271 10.30 18.70 -23.86
C LEU A 271 9.33 18.50 -25.03
N GLU A 272 9.64 19.02 -26.22
CA GLU A 272 8.85 18.77 -27.43
C GLU A 272 8.97 17.30 -27.90
N GLU A 273 10.14 16.67 -27.76
CA GLU A 273 10.26 15.21 -28.01
C GLU A 273 9.34 14.40 -27.06
N ILE A 274 9.15 14.84 -25.80
CA ILE A 274 8.21 14.20 -24.87
C ILE A 274 6.76 14.34 -25.35
N LYS A 275 6.41 15.46 -25.99
CA LYS A 275 5.07 15.67 -26.55
C LYS A 275 4.78 14.72 -27.72
N GLU A 276 5.79 14.42 -28.52
CA GLU A 276 5.65 13.54 -29.69
C GLU A 276 5.72 12.06 -29.32
N TYR A 277 6.67 11.68 -28.47
CA TYR A 277 7.01 10.26 -28.23
C TYR A 277 6.68 9.78 -26.81
N GLY A 278 6.27 10.67 -25.91
CA GLY A 278 6.13 10.38 -24.49
C GLY A 278 7.48 10.38 -23.76
N MET A 279 7.55 9.75 -22.57
CA MET A 279 8.74 9.83 -21.72
C MET A 279 9.96 9.04 -22.22
N VAL A 280 9.78 8.12 -23.16
CA VAL A 280 10.86 7.23 -23.63
C VAL A 280 10.86 7.19 -25.15
N LYS A 281 12.04 7.40 -25.75
CA LYS A 281 12.26 7.31 -27.19
C LYS A 281 13.51 6.47 -27.47
N ASN A 282 13.40 5.38 -28.24
CA ASN A 282 14.52 4.50 -28.58
C ASN A 282 15.39 4.11 -27.35
N ASN A 283 14.75 3.64 -26.28
CA ASN A 283 15.38 3.32 -24.98
C ASN A 283 16.05 4.50 -24.24
N THR A 284 15.86 5.73 -24.72
CA THR A 284 16.33 6.94 -24.04
C THR A 284 15.23 7.50 -23.14
N ASP A 285 15.56 7.69 -21.86
CA ASP A 285 14.66 8.31 -20.87
C ASP A 285 14.71 9.84 -21.01
N LEU A 286 13.74 10.38 -21.74
CA LEU A 286 13.63 11.82 -22.03
C LEU A 286 13.32 12.61 -20.76
N LEU A 287 12.52 12.07 -19.84
CA LEU A 287 12.22 12.74 -18.57
C LEU A 287 13.49 12.95 -17.74
N ARG A 288 14.31 11.90 -17.63
CA ARG A 288 15.57 11.97 -16.89
C ARG A 288 16.56 12.94 -17.54
N LEU A 289 16.64 12.96 -18.86
CA LEU A 289 17.45 13.93 -19.60
C LEU A 289 16.99 15.37 -19.35
N LEU A 290 15.69 15.63 -19.46
CA LEU A 290 15.11 16.93 -19.21
C LEU A 290 15.39 17.42 -17.78
N ILE A 291 15.10 16.59 -16.78
CA ILE A 291 15.31 16.95 -15.37
C ILE A 291 16.79 17.20 -15.08
N TYR A 292 17.70 16.38 -15.61
CA TYR A 292 19.13 16.63 -15.42
C TYR A 292 19.61 17.92 -16.08
N GLY A 293 19.12 18.23 -17.29
CA GLY A 293 19.40 19.50 -17.96
C GLY A 293 18.95 20.69 -17.12
N VAL A 294 17.70 20.65 -16.66
CA VAL A 294 17.08 21.76 -15.91
C VAL A 294 17.63 21.87 -14.48
N SER A 295 18.13 20.77 -13.89
CA SER A 295 18.55 20.74 -12.47
C SER A 295 19.56 21.82 -12.07
N ASN A 296 20.50 22.16 -12.95
CA ASN A 296 21.52 23.18 -12.70
C ASN A 296 21.01 24.62 -12.81
N LYS A 297 19.77 24.82 -13.29
CA LYS A 297 19.13 26.13 -13.41
C LYS A 297 18.01 26.35 -12.40
N VAL A 298 17.71 25.36 -11.57
CA VAL A 298 16.76 25.51 -10.47
C VAL A 298 17.34 26.48 -9.44
N PRO A 299 16.64 27.57 -9.08
CA PRO A 299 17.11 28.53 -8.07
C PRO A 299 17.48 27.86 -6.74
N GLU A 300 18.59 28.28 -6.13
CA GLU A 300 19.06 27.71 -4.86
C GLU A 300 18.03 27.84 -3.73
N GLU A 301 17.24 28.92 -3.72
CA GLU A 301 16.18 29.14 -2.72
C GLU A 301 15.09 28.07 -2.81
N ILE A 302 14.72 27.66 -4.02
CA ILE A 302 13.75 26.58 -4.25
C ILE A 302 14.35 25.24 -3.82
N MET A 303 15.61 24.99 -4.17
CA MET A 303 16.32 23.77 -3.76
C MET A 303 16.41 23.65 -2.23
N LYS A 304 16.81 24.73 -1.54
CA LYS A 304 16.96 24.77 -0.08
C LYS A 304 15.61 24.66 0.64
N SER A 305 14.60 25.43 0.22
CA SER A 305 13.27 25.41 0.85
C SER A 305 12.58 24.06 0.75
N ARG A 306 12.86 23.28 -0.30
CA ARG A 306 12.30 21.93 -0.48
C ARG A 306 13.21 20.80 0.01
N GLY A 307 14.39 21.13 0.54
CA GLY A 307 15.37 20.14 1.00
C GLY A 307 15.91 19.25 -0.13
N TRP A 308 15.90 19.72 -1.37
CA TRP A 308 16.30 18.94 -2.54
C TRP A 308 17.81 18.93 -2.73
N ARG A 309 18.34 17.75 -3.09
CA ARG A 309 19.73 17.58 -3.52
C ARG A 309 19.74 17.38 -5.03
N GLY A 310 20.66 18.04 -5.74
CA GLY A 310 20.68 18.05 -7.21
C GLY A 310 20.72 16.66 -7.87
N ARG A 311 21.26 15.65 -7.20
CA ARG A 311 21.31 14.26 -7.70
C ARG A 311 19.99 13.49 -7.59
N ASP A 312 19.07 13.93 -6.72
CA ASP A 312 17.84 13.20 -6.37
C ASP A 312 16.57 13.86 -6.94
N LEU A 313 16.73 14.94 -7.72
CA LEU A 313 15.61 15.71 -8.26
C LEU A 313 14.69 14.85 -9.13
N TYR A 314 15.25 13.92 -9.92
CA TYR A 314 14.47 12.98 -10.74
C TYR A 314 13.49 12.14 -9.91
N HIS A 315 13.98 11.46 -8.87
CA HIS A 315 13.14 10.62 -8.02
C HIS A 315 12.16 11.45 -7.19
N THR A 316 12.54 12.68 -6.82
CA THR A 316 11.69 13.58 -6.03
C THR A 316 10.55 14.18 -6.85
N LEU A 317 10.77 14.40 -8.15
CA LEU A 317 9.75 14.95 -9.05
C LEU A 317 8.73 13.91 -9.50
N LYS A 318 9.09 12.62 -9.59
CA LYS A 318 8.14 11.55 -10.01
C LYS A 318 6.79 11.60 -9.25
N PRO A 319 6.73 11.64 -7.91
CA PRO A 319 5.47 11.77 -7.19
C PRO A 319 4.73 13.10 -7.43
N ILE A 320 5.46 14.19 -7.68
CA ILE A 320 4.87 15.50 -7.99
C ILE A 320 4.22 15.48 -9.37
N ILE A 321 4.88 14.87 -10.36
CA ILE A 321 4.35 14.63 -11.69
C ILE A 321 3.07 13.79 -11.58
N ALA A 322 3.12 12.65 -10.89
CA ALA A 322 1.95 11.81 -10.68
C ALA A 322 0.75 12.59 -10.10
N LYS A 323 0.96 13.37 -9.02
CA LYS A 323 -0.10 14.19 -8.39
C LYS A 323 -0.71 15.25 -9.32
N ARG A 324 0.04 15.76 -10.29
CA ARG A 324 -0.48 16.73 -11.26
C ARG A 324 -1.19 16.04 -12.41
N VAL A 325 -0.61 14.97 -12.95
CA VAL A 325 -1.18 14.21 -14.07
C VAL A 325 -2.58 13.69 -13.73
N ILE A 326 -2.81 13.17 -12.52
CA ILE A 326 -4.13 12.61 -12.14
C ILE A 326 -5.28 13.61 -12.25
N LYS A 327 -5.01 14.92 -12.23
CA LYS A 327 -6.05 15.96 -12.40
C LYS A 327 -6.60 16.01 -13.83
N SER A 328 -5.81 15.57 -14.80
CA SER A 328 -6.15 15.61 -16.23
C SER A 328 -6.44 14.23 -16.81
N LEU A 329 -6.03 13.17 -16.10
CA LEU A 329 -6.16 11.79 -16.56
C LEU A 329 -7.55 11.24 -16.27
N LYS A 330 -8.30 10.91 -17.32
CA LYS A 330 -9.70 10.41 -17.23
C LYS A 330 -9.86 8.94 -17.63
N GLU A 331 -8.85 8.38 -18.27
CA GLU A 331 -8.87 7.03 -18.79
C GLU A 331 -7.73 6.22 -18.18
N VAL A 332 -7.94 4.90 -18.10
CA VAL A 332 -6.95 3.96 -17.60
C VAL A 332 -6.27 3.30 -18.79
N PRO A 333 -4.92 3.30 -18.85
CA PRO A 333 -4.18 2.59 -19.89
C PRO A 333 -4.58 1.11 -19.96
N ASP A 334 -4.72 0.56 -21.17
CA ASP A 334 -5.25 -0.81 -21.39
C ASP A 334 -4.51 -1.89 -20.59
N GLU A 335 -3.18 -1.81 -20.54
CA GLU A 335 -2.37 -2.75 -19.77
C GLU A 335 -2.68 -2.70 -18.28
N ILE A 336 -2.74 -1.49 -17.71
CA ILE A 336 -3.06 -1.29 -16.29
C ILE A 336 -4.49 -1.76 -16.00
N ALA A 337 -5.42 -1.48 -16.92
CA ALA A 337 -6.79 -1.96 -16.79
C ALA A 337 -6.86 -3.49 -16.84
N GLY A 338 -6.09 -4.15 -17.70
CA GLY A 338 -5.98 -5.60 -17.76
C GLY A 338 -5.44 -6.20 -16.46
N ILE A 339 -4.36 -5.64 -15.92
CA ILE A 339 -3.81 -6.04 -14.62
C ILE A 339 -4.85 -5.89 -13.51
N LEU A 340 -5.54 -4.73 -13.44
CA LEU A 340 -6.53 -4.46 -12.40
C LEU A 340 -7.75 -5.40 -12.50
N VAL A 341 -8.19 -5.79 -13.70
CA VAL A 341 -9.24 -6.80 -13.89
C VAL A 341 -8.80 -8.16 -13.38
N ILE A 342 -7.57 -8.59 -13.67
CA ILE A 342 -7.03 -9.85 -13.15
C ILE A 342 -6.98 -9.81 -11.62
N ILE A 343 -6.52 -8.71 -11.03
CA ILE A 343 -6.50 -8.53 -9.57
C ILE A 343 -7.92 -8.61 -9.00
N ASP A 344 -8.89 -7.91 -9.61
CA ASP A 344 -10.31 -7.92 -9.22
C ASP A 344 -10.88 -9.34 -9.19
N ASP A 345 -10.66 -10.11 -10.24
CA ASP A 345 -11.13 -11.50 -10.32
C ASP A 345 -10.44 -12.40 -9.28
N ASN A 346 -9.16 -12.18 -8.98
CA ASN A 346 -8.42 -12.98 -8.00
C ASN A 346 -8.83 -12.69 -6.55
N VAL A 347 -9.45 -11.54 -6.28
CA VAL A 347 -9.99 -11.22 -4.95
C VAL A 347 -11.47 -11.56 -4.78
N ARG A 348 -12.14 -12.07 -5.82
CA ARG A 348 -13.54 -12.52 -5.79
C ARG A 348 -13.86 -13.47 -4.64
N GLU A 349 -12.91 -14.33 -4.26
CA GLU A 349 -13.06 -15.31 -3.18
C GLU A 349 -13.13 -14.69 -1.79
N VAL A 350 -12.70 -13.43 -1.66
CA VAL A 350 -12.63 -12.69 -0.40
C VAL A 350 -13.69 -11.57 -0.33
N ALA A 351 -14.29 -11.23 -1.48
CA ALA A 351 -15.37 -10.24 -1.65
C ALA A 351 -16.76 -10.87 -1.48
#